data_AF-A0A7W4I3E2-F1
#
_entry.id   AF-A0A7W4I3E2-F1
#
_cell.length_a   1.000
_cell.length_b   1.000
_cell.length_c   1.000
_cell.angle_alpha   90.00
_cell.angle_beta   90.00
_cell.angle_gamma   90.00
#
_symmetry.space_group_name_H-M   'P 1'
#
loop_
_entity.id
_entity.type
_entity.pdbx_description
1 polymer ?
#
loop_
_entity_poly.entity_id
_entity_poly.type
_entity_poly.pdbx_seq_one_letter_code
_entity_poly.pdbx_strand_id
1 'polypeptide(L)'
;AKDYSLIADVDISVAYKQLKEGASELQSSIISIPKSQLLEPFARAGDPLLPKKEKKSPPDTIRSLNLTEYCDYADSESTIELSFSRHVEPYICRLKDNYTTQVLLSTVRLTENNASSLYQLIRKNISVGRRSYFDITVDELKEEMNLFKIIDGEKVYSYPEFKIFNRDFIKKNVDIINKITEIQQLKYEVIEKVARKASKLRFTYSVSKDSEVEEDFIDEVQEQNQ
;
A
#
# COMPACT_ATOMS: atom_id res chain seq x y z
N ALA A 1 7.06 -5.32 -20.66
CA ALA A 1 8.41 -4.88 -20.23
C ALA A 1 8.76 -3.43 -20.62
N LYS A 2 8.51 -3.00 -21.86
CA LYS A 2 8.86 -1.65 -22.35
C LYS A 2 8.25 -0.53 -21.51
N ASP A 3 6.94 -0.59 -21.24
CA ASP A 3 6.26 0.46 -20.47
C ASP A 3 6.76 0.51 -19.03
N TYR A 4 6.93 -0.66 -18.41
CA TYR A 4 7.49 -0.76 -17.06
C TYR A 4 8.91 -0.18 -16.97
N SER A 5 9.77 -0.45 -17.96
CA SER A 5 11.12 0.12 -18.06
C SER A 5 11.10 1.65 -18.10
N LEU A 6 10.17 2.24 -18.85
CA LEU A 6 10.03 3.70 -18.94
C LEU A 6 9.54 4.32 -17.62
N ILE A 7 8.54 3.70 -16.98
CA ILE A 7 7.96 4.22 -15.73
C ILE A 7 8.95 4.07 -14.56
N ALA A 8 9.57 2.90 -14.44
CA ALA A 8 10.48 2.57 -13.37
C ALA A 8 11.89 3.15 -13.53
N ASP A 9 12.21 3.69 -14.72
CA ASP A 9 13.56 4.18 -15.07
C ASP A 9 14.64 3.10 -14.90
N VAL A 10 14.39 1.93 -15.50
CA VAL A 10 15.30 0.77 -15.47
C VAL A 10 15.50 0.20 -16.87
N ASP A 11 16.60 -0.50 -17.11
CA ASP A 11 16.85 -1.17 -18.38
C ASP A 11 15.76 -2.19 -18.73
N ILE A 12 15.43 -2.32 -20.02
CA ILE A 12 14.36 -3.23 -20.50
C ILE A 12 14.61 -4.69 -20.07
N SER A 13 15.87 -5.13 -20.04
CA SER A 13 16.25 -6.49 -19.59
C SER A 13 15.99 -6.69 -18.10
N VAL A 14 16.27 -5.67 -17.29
CA VAL A 14 16.01 -5.67 -15.84
C VAL A 14 14.51 -5.60 -15.59
N ALA A 15 13.79 -4.73 -16.30
CA ALA A 15 12.34 -4.63 -16.27
C ALA A 15 11.67 -5.98 -16.55
N TYR A 16 12.11 -6.69 -17.59
CA TYR A 16 11.56 -8.00 -17.92
C TYR A 16 11.80 -9.02 -16.80
N LYS A 17 13.02 -9.08 -16.28
CA LYS A 17 13.37 -9.97 -15.16
C LYS A 17 12.52 -9.68 -13.93
N GLN A 18 12.37 -8.40 -13.55
CA GLN A 18 11.57 -7.98 -12.42
C GLN A 18 10.08 -8.31 -12.58
N LEU A 19 9.52 -8.13 -13.79
CA LEU A 19 8.12 -8.51 -14.06
C LEU A 19 7.91 -10.02 -13.92
N LYS A 20 8.84 -10.83 -14.40
CA LYS A 20 8.78 -12.30 -14.31
C LYS A 20 8.86 -12.78 -12.86
N GLU A 21 9.83 -12.27 -12.11
CA GLU A 21 10.01 -12.58 -10.68
C GLU A 21 8.79 -12.10 -9.86
N GLY A 22 8.35 -10.85 -10.09
CA GLY A 22 7.20 -10.26 -9.42
C GLY A 22 5.89 -11.00 -9.70
N ALA A 23 5.66 -11.48 -10.93
CA ALA A 23 4.48 -12.30 -11.25
C ALA A 23 4.47 -13.63 -10.47
N SER A 24 5.64 -14.28 -10.33
CA SER A 24 5.77 -15.50 -9.54
C SER A 24 5.52 -15.24 -8.05
N GLU A 25 6.03 -14.13 -7.51
CA GLU A 25 5.77 -13.72 -6.13
C GLU A 25 4.29 -13.41 -5.90
N LEU A 26 3.66 -12.69 -6.84
CA LEU A 26 2.25 -12.33 -6.79
C LEU A 26 1.35 -13.57 -6.79
N GLN A 27 1.67 -14.58 -7.61
CA GLN A 27 0.92 -15.84 -7.64
C GLN A 27 1.00 -16.63 -6.33
N SER A 28 2.11 -16.52 -5.60
CA SER A 28 2.27 -17.14 -4.28
C SER A 28 1.68 -16.31 -3.14
N SER A 29 1.20 -15.09 -3.42
CA SER A 29 0.76 -14.15 -2.40
C SER A 29 -0.65 -14.45 -1.91
N ILE A 30 -0.80 -14.47 -0.59
CA ILE A 30 -2.07 -14.70 0.11
C ILE A 30 -2.42 -13.47 0.93
N ILE A 31 -3.65 -12.99 0.79
CA ILE A 31 -4.22 -11.93 1.62
C ILE A 31 -5.08 -12.55 2.72
N SER A 32 -4.83 -12.18 3.97
CA SER A 32 -5.62 -12.60 5.12
C SER A 32 -6.44 -11.43 5.65
N ILE A 33 -7.77 -11.56 5.60
CA ILE A 33 -8.70 -10.49 5.98
C ILE A 33 -9.63 -10.99 7.09
N PRO A 34 -9.78 -10.25 8.21
CA PRO A 34 -10.83 -10.52 9.19
C PRO A 34 -12.20 -10.54 8.52
N LYS A 35 -13.03 -11.53 8.83
CA LYS A 35 -14.33 -11.68 8.16
C LYS A 35 -15.24 -10.46 8.35
N SER A 36 -15.08 -9.73 9.44
CA SER A 36 -15.79 -8.47 9.71
C SER A 36 -15.43 -7.33 8.75
N GLN A 37 -14.27 -7.38 8.10
CA GLN A 37 -13.77 -6.39 7.14
C GLN A 37 -13.90 -6.87 5.69
N LEU A 38 -14.40 -8.09 5.47
CA LEU A 38 -14.46 -8.67 4.14
C LEU A 38 -15.51 -7.97 3.29
N LEU A 39 -15.11 -7.45 2.13
CA LEU A 39 -16.02 -6.93 1.13
C LEU A 39 -16.66 -8.05 0.31
N GLU A 40 -17.96 -7.91 0.08
CA GLU A 40 -18.70 -8.80 -0.82
C GLU A 40 -18.22 -8.61 -2.28
N PRO A 41 -17.94 -9.70 -3.02
CA PRO A 41 -17.64 -9.65 -4.44
C PRO A 41 -18.78 -9.05 -5.25
N PHE A 42 -18.49 -8.56 -6.45
CA PHE A 42 -19.53 -8.12 -7.37
C PHE A 42 -20.41 -9.30 -7.81
N ALA A 43 -21.71 -9.04 -7.92
CA ALA A 43 -22.67 -10.02 -8.43
C ALA A 43 -22.48 -10.19 -9.94
N ARG A 44 -22.46 -11.45 -10.40
CA ARG A 44 -22.33 -11.81 -11.81
C ARG A 44 -23.53 -12.64 -12.25
N ALA A 45 -23.80 -12.65 -13.55
CA ALA A 45 -24.85 -13.50 -14.12
C ALA A 45 -24.61 -14.97 -13.76
N GLY A 46 -25.61 -15.63 -13.19
CA GLY A 46 -25.52 -17.00 -12.70
C GLY A 46 -25.22 -17.13 -11.20
N ASP A 47 -24.90 -16.04 -10.50
CA ASP A 47 -24.88 -16.07 -9.03
C ASP A 47 -26.31 -16.27 -8.47
N PRO A 48 -26.45 -16.92 -7.31
CA PRO A 48 -27.73 -17.03 -6.62
C PRO A 48 -28.33 -15.64 -6.35
N LEU A 49 -29.60 -15.43 -6.74
CA LEU A 49 -30.34 -14.16 -6.56
C LEU A 49 -30.47 -13.72 -5.10
N LEU A 50 -30.27 -14.64 -4.16
CA LEU A 50 -30.32 -14.40 -2.72
C LEU A 50 -28.95 -14.74 -2.12
N PRO A 51 -28.32 -13.84 -1.35
CA PRO A 51 -27.14 -14.21 -0.60
C PRO A 51 -27.48 -15.40 0.28
N LYS A 52 -26.71 -16.49 0.19
CA LYS A 52 -26.83 -17.60 1.14
C LYS A 52 -26.71 -16.98 2.52
N LYS A 53 -27.71 -17.21 3.40
CA LYS A 53 -27.61 -16.82 4.82
C LYS A 53 -26.33 -17.43 5.38
N GLU A 54 -25.26 -16.65 5.44
CA GLU A 54 -24.02 -17.13 5.99
C GLU A 54 -24.27 -17.44 7.46
N LYS A 55 -23.89 -18.64 7.91
CA LYS A 55 -23.86 -18.94 9.34
C LYS A 55 -22.96 -17.89 9.99
N LYS A 56 -23.41 -17.30 11.11
CA LYS A 56 -22.58 -16.38 11.91
C LYS A 56 -21.28 -17.10 12.24
N SER A 57 -20.19 -16.66 11.62
CA SER A 57 -18.85 -17.13 11.95
C SER A 57 -18.39 -16.45 13.24
N PRO A 58 -17.49 -17.09 14.00
CA PRO A 58 -16.83 -16.44 15.13
C PRO A 58 -16.22 -15.08 14.74
N PRO A 59 -16.22 -14.08 15.64
CA PRO A 59 -15.76 -12.72 15.32
C PRO A 59 -14.27 -12.64 14.95
N ASP A 60 -13.48 -13.62 15.39
CA ASP A 60 -12.06 -13.80 15.15
C ASP A 60 -11.76 -14.61 13.87
N THR A 61 -12.77 -14.92 13.07
CA THR A 61 -12.57 -15.66 11.82
C THR A 61 -11.76 -14.82 10.82
N ILE A 62 -10.64 -15.37 10.36
CA ILE A 62 -9.83 -14.79 9.28
C ILE A 62 -10.07 -15.60 8.01
N ARG A 63 -10.26 -14.90 6.89
CA ARG A 63 -10.32 -15.52 5.56
C ARG A 63 -9.00 -15.27 4.83
N SER A 64 -8.36 -16.35 4.40
CA SER A 64 -7.20 -16.30 3.52
C SER A 64 -7.63 -16.46 2.05
N LEU A 65 -7.13 -15.58 1.18
CA LEU A 65 -7.49 -15.47 -0.22
C LEU A 65 -6.22 -15.41 -1.06
N ASN A 66 -6.20 -16.09 -2.20
CA ASN A 66 -5.16 -15.86 -3.20
C ASN A 66 -5.36 -14.47 -3.83
N LEU A 67 -4.26 -13.79 -4.14
CA LEU A 67 -4.33 -12.49 -4.79
C LEU A 67 -4.71 -12.62 -6.27
N THR A 68 -4.06 -13.55 -6.97
CA THR A 68 -4.29 -13.83 -8.40
C THR A 68 -4.89 -15.21 -8.62
N GLU A 69 -5.66 -15.35 -9.70
CA GLU A 69 -6.12 -16.64 -10.21
C GLU A 69 -5.02 -17.29 -11.04
N TYR A 70 -4.42 -16.52 -11.96
CA TYR A 70 -3.32 -16.96 -12.79
C TYR A 70 -2.33 -15.82 -13.07
N CYS A 71 -1.10 -16.20 -13.42
CA CYS A 71 -0.05 -15.35 -13.95
C CYS A 71 0.67 -16.12 -15.06
N ASP A 72 0.58 -15.64 -16.30
CA ASP A 72 1.25 -16.20 -17.47
C ASP A 72 2.40 -15.29 -17.90
N TYR A 73 3.45 -15.88 -18.45
CA TYR A 73 4.60 -15.16 -19.00
C TYR A 73 4.92 -15.66 -20.40
N ALA A 74 5.16 -14.75 -21.33
CA ALA A 74 5.56 -15.06 -22.69
C ALA A 74 6.97 -14.53 -22.96
N ASP A 75 7.99 -15.40 -22.85
CA ASP A 75 9.39 -15.04 -23.10
C ASP A 75 9.61 -14.49 -24.53
N SER A 76 8.84 -14.96 -25.51
CA SER A 76 8.90 -14.47 -26.90
C SER A 76 8.46 -13.01 -27.06
N GLU A 77 7.53 -12.55 -26.23
CA GLU A 77 6.91 -11.22 -26.35
C GLU A 77 7.34 -10.26 -25.23
N SER A 78 8.03 -10.77 -24.21
CA SER A 78 8.41 -10.00 -23.02
C SER A 78 7.22 -9.35 -22.30
N THR A 79 6.10 -10.08 -22.30
CA THR A 79 4.82 -9.72 -21.69
C THR A 79 4.47 -10.65 -20.55
N ILE A 80 3.70 -10.11 -19.60
CA ILE A 80 3.06 -10.88 -18.54
C ILE A 80 1.56 -10.65 -18.65
N GLU A 81 0.78 -11.69 -18.40
CA GLU A 81 -0.67 -11.61 -18.27
C GLU A 81 -1.03 -12.13 -16.87
N LEU A 82 -1.96 -11.46 -16.19
CA LEU A 82 -2.42 -11.91 -14.88
C LEU A 82 -3.92 -11.65 -14.73
N SER A 83 -4.56 -12.46 -13.92
CA SER A 83 -5.94 -12.24 -13.49
C SER A 83 -6.01 -12.16 -11.97
N PHE A 84 -6.62 -11.10 -11.45
CA PHE A 84 -6.91 -10.99 -10.02
C PHE A 84 -8.05 -11.94 -9.62
N SER A 85 -7.97 -12.45 -8.39
CA SER A 85 -9.07 -13.23 -7.83
C SER A 85 -10.34 -12.40 -7.70
N ARG A 86 -11.50 -13.03 -7.96
CA ARG A 86 -12.83 -12.41 -7.80
C ARG A 86 -13.03 -11.71 -6.44
N HIS A 87 -12.43 -12.23 -5.37
CA HIS A 87 -12.55 -11.65 -4.03
C HIS A 87 -11.69 -10.40 -3.81
N VAL A 88 -10.68 -10.16 -4.65
CA VAL A 88 -9.81 -8.97 -4.60
C VAL A 88 -10.42 -7.80 -5.36
N GLU A 89 -11.16 -8.07 -6.43
CA GLU A 89 -11.86 -7.09 -7.26
C GLU A 89 -12.53 -5.93 -6.49
N PRO A 90 -13.34 -6.16 -5.42
CA PRO A 90 -13.96 -5.05 -4.70
C PRO A 90 -12.95 -4.14 -3.98
N TYR A 91 -11.76 -4.61 -3.63
CA TYR A 91 -10.73 -3.78 -2.99
C TYR A 91 -9.97 -2.90 -3.99
N ILE A 92 -10.02 -3.24 -5.28
CA ILE A 92 -9.43 -2.45 -6.36
C ILE A 92 -10.46 -1.47 -6.93
N CYS A 93 -11.68 -1.96 -7.20
CA CYS A 93 -12.68 -1.22 -7.96
C CYS A 93 -13.64 -0.38 -7.12
N ARG A 94 -13.83 -0.69 -5.81
CA ARG A 94 -14.78 0.05 -4.97
C ARG A 94 -14.12 1.31 -4.39
N LEU A 95 -13.90 2.30 -5.24
CA LEU A 95 -13.30 3.60 -4.90
C LEU A 95 -14.32 4.59 -4.29
N LYS A 96 -15.19 4.10 -3.38
CA LYS A 96 -16.26 4.94 -2.82
C LYS A 96 -15.78 5.69 -1.58
N ASP A 97 -15.63 4.96 -0.47
CA ASP A 97 -15.31 5.51 0.85
C ASP A 97 -14.09 4.77 1.42
N ASN A 98 -13.14 5.51 2.01
CA ASN A 98 -11.94 4.97 2.68
C ASN A 98 -10.93 4.25 1.76
N TYR A 99 -10.69 4.78 0.56
CA TYR A 99 -9.59 4.34 -0.29
C TYR A 99 -8.31 5.15 -0.03
N THR A 100 -7.19 4.65 -0.53
CA THR A 100 -5.90 5.36 -0.51
C THR A 100 -5.44 5.57 -1.95
N THR A 101 -5.24 6.81 -2.36
CA THR A 101 -4.66 7.13 -3.68
C THR A 101 -3.15 7.25 -3.58
N GLN A 102 -2.43 6.90 -4.64
CA GLN A 102 -0.98 7.03 -4.73
C GLN A 102 -0.59 7.41 -6.16
N VAL A 103 0.44 8.26 -6.30
CA VAL A 103 1.02 8.55 -7.61
C VAL A 103 1.83 7.35 -8.07
N LEU A 104 1.47 6.81 -9.24
CA LEU A 104 2.08 5.59 -9.80
C LEU A 104 3.60 5.72 -9.92
N LEU A 105 4.07 6.85 -10.46
CA LEU A 105 5.50 7.09 -10.68
C LEU A 105 6.29 7.06 -9.36
N SER A 106 5.75 7.67 -8.31
CA SER A 106 6.33 7.65 -6.96
C SER A 106 6.41 6.24 -6.40
N THR A 107 5.33 5.47 -6.51
CA THR A 107 5.27 4.10 -5.99
C THR A 107 6.26 3.17 -6.71
N VAL A 108 6.36 3.26 -8.03
CA VAL A 108 7.23 2.37 -8.82
C VAL A 108 8.72 2.69 -8.62
N ARG A 109 9.06 3.98 -8.41
CA ARG A 109 10.46 4.42 -8.20
C ARG A 109 10.96 4.23 -6.77
N LEU A 110 10.05 4.03 -5.81
CA LEU A 110 10.42 3.69 -4.43
C LEU A 110 10.83 2.22 -4.32
N THR A 111 12.15 1.97 -4.36
CA THR A 111 12.73 0.63 -4.28
C THR A 111 12.92 0.13 -2.84
N GLU A 112 12.84 1.00 -1.84
CA GLU A 112 13.06 0.65 -0.43
C GLU A 112 11.71 0.34 0.24
N ASN A 113 11.52 -0.90 0.69
CA ASN A 113 10.24 -1.40 1.23
C ASN A 113 9.69 -0.58 2.41
N ASN A 114 10.55 -0.12 3.32
CA ASN A 114 10.14 0.70 4.46
C ASN A 114 9.74 2.12 4.03
N ALA A 115 10.45 2.69 3.05
CA ALA A 115 10.08 3.97 2.46
C ALA A 115 8.73 3.86 1.72
N SER A 116 8.50 2.76 1.00
CA SER A 116 7.21 2.46 0.37
C SER A 116 6.09 2.34 1.41
N SER A 117 6.28 1.57 2.49
CA SER A 117 5.30 1.46 3.58
C SER A 117 5.01 2.82 4.23
N LEU A 118 6.03 3.63 4.50
CA LEU A 118 5.85 4.94 5.10
C LEU A 118 5.13 5.91 4.15
N TYR A 119 5.45 5.87 2.86
CA TYR A 119 4.76 6.64 1.82
C TYR A 119 3.27 6.25 1.75
N GLN A 120 2.95 4.95 1.79
CA GLN A 120 1.57 4.46 1.82
C GLN A 120 0.81 4.98 3.05
N LEU A 121 1.43 4.97 4.23
CA LEU A 121 0.85 5.53 5.46
C LEU A 121 0.55 7.03 5.30
N ILE A 122 1.46 7.80 4.70
CA ILE A 122 1.26 9.23 4.48
C ILE A 122 0.10 9.46 3.49
N ARG A 123 0.06 8.76 2.36
CA ARG A 123 -1.02 8.87 1.37
C ARG A 123 -2.37 8.41 1.92
N LYS A 124 -2.41 7.40 2.79
CA LYS A 124 -3.61 6.99 3.54
C LYS A 124 -4.14 8.16 4.37
N ASN A 125 -3.27 8.86 5.09
CA ASN A 125 -3.68 10.04 5.87
C ASN A 125 -4.16 11.20 5.00
N ILE A 126 -3.50 11.45 3.86
CA ILE A 126 -3.94 12.44 2.86
C ILE A 126 -5.34 12.12 2.35
N SER A 127 -5.59 10.85 1.99
CA SER A 127 -6.88 10.38 1.45
C SER A 127 -8.02 10.49 2.48
N VAL A 128 -7.70 10.37 3.77
CA VAL A 128 -8.64 10.61 4.89
C VAL A 128 -8.88 12.12 5.13
N GLY A 129 -8.21 13.01 4.40
CA GLY A 129 -8.39 14.47 4.46
C GLY A 129 -7.33 15.20 5.28
N ARG A 130 -6.31 14.51 5.81
CA ARG A 130 -5.23 15.13 6.60
C ARG A 130 -4.13 15.68 5.68
N ARG A 131 -4.45 16.72 4.91
CA ARG A 131 -3.61 17.17 3.78
C ARG A 131 -2.26 17.80 4.14
N SER A 132 -2.06 18.23 5.38
CA SER A 132 -0.84 18.96 5.79
C SER A 132 -0.06 18.29 6.91
N TYR A 133 -0.71 17.53 7.78
CA TYR A 133 -0.05 16.84 8.87
C TYR A 133 -0.90 15.71 9.44
N PHE A 134 -0.26 14.76 10.11
CA PHE A 134 -0.93 13.84 11.03
C PHE A 134 -0.03 13.51 12.22
N ASP A 135 -0.68 13.13 13.32
CA ASP A 135 0.01 12.69 14.52
C ASP A 135 -0.12 11.16 14.66
N ILE A 136 0.94 10.50 15.10
CA ILE A 136 0.98 9.05 15.33
C ILE A 136 1.87 8.75 16.52
N THR A 137 1.52 7.76 17.35
CA THR A 137 2.42 7.33 18.41
C THR A 137 3.60 6.53 17.85
N VAL A 138 4.70 6.47 18.60
CA VAL A 138 5.89 5.71 18.18
C VAL A 138 5.58 4.23 18.02
N ASP A 139 4.71 3.67 18.87
CA ASP A 139 4.35 2.25 18.82
C ASP A 139 3.38 1.97 17.67
N GLU A 140 2.34 2.80 17.48
CA GLU A 140 1.45 2.69 16.30
C GLU A 140 2.24 2.79 14.98
N LEU A 141 3.23 3.69 14.90
CA LEU A 141 4.08 3.78 13.70
C LEU A 141 4.87 2.49 13.48
N LYS A 142 5.43 1.88 14.52
CA LYS A 142 6.14 0.58 14.37
C LYS A 142 5.19 -0.53 13.95
N GLU A 143 3.95 -0.52 14.43
CA GLU A 143 2.93 -1.49 14.06
C GLU A 143 2.48 -1.33 12.61
N GLU A 144 2.13 -0.11 12.17
CA GLU A 144 1.77 0.18 10.78
C GLU A 144 2.90 -0.19 9.80
N MET A 145 4.16 -0.07 10.23
CA MET A 145 5.34 -0.43 9.45
C MET A 145 5.74 -1.91 9.59
N ASN A 146 4.99 -2.73 10.34
CA ASN A 146 5.29 -4.14 10.63
C ASN A 146 6.70 -4.39 11.20
N LEU A 147 7.21 -3.47 12.04
CA LEU A 147 8.56 -3.51 12.62
C LEU A 147 8.60 -4.29 13.93
N PHE A 148 8.02 -5.48 13.93
CA PHE A 148 8.02 -6.38 15.07
C PHE A 148 8.04 -7.84 14.63
N LYS A 149 8.39 -8.72 15.55
CA LYS A 149 8.26 -10.18 15.41
C LYS A 149 7.53 -10.72 16.62
N ILE A 150 6.85 -11.84 16.45
CA ILE A 150 6.28 -12.60 17.57
C ILE A 150 7.28 -13.70 17.91
N ILE A 151 7.84 -13.63 19.12
CA ILE A 151 8.80 -14.61 19.67
C ILE A 151 8.17 -15.14 20.95
N ASP A 152 7.95 -16.46 21.03
CA ASP A 152 7.32 -17.11 22.19
C ASP A 152 5.95 -16.51 22.60
N GLY A 153 5.19 -16.00 21.63
CA GLY A 153 3.90 -15.35 21.87
C GLY A 153 3.99 -13.88 22.27
N GLU A 154 5.20 -13.32 22.42
CA GLU A 154 5.43 -11.92 22.77
C GLU A 154 5.84 -11.08 21.56
N LYS A 155 5.33 -9.85 21.50
CA LYS A 155 5.66 -8.87 20.47
C LYS A 155 7.01 -8.21 20.79
N VAL A 156 8.00 -8.44 19.94
CA VAL A 156 9.34 -7.86 20.05
C VAL A 156 9.56 -6.89 18.89
N TYR A 157 9.72 -5.59 19.20
CA TYR A 157 9.98 -4.56 18.20
C TYR A 157 11.40 -4.61 17.65
N SER A 158 11.54 -4.44 16.33
CA SER A 158 12.84 -4.39 15.64
C SER A 158 13.73 -3.23 16.10
N TYR A 159 13.12 -2.11 16.51
CA TYR A 159 13.82 -0.94 17.03
C TYR A 159 13.30 -0.57 18.42
N PRO A 160 13.84 -1.18 19.50
CA PRO A 160 13.37 -0.92 20.86
C PRO A 160 13.61 0.54 21.29
N GLU A 161 14.77 1.09 20.95
CA GLU A 161 15.15 2.46 21.32
C GLU A 161 14.76 3.48 20.26
N PHE A 162 14.08 4.55 20.69
CA PHE A 162 13.68 5.64 19.78
C PHE A 162 14.87 6.27 19.05
N LYS A 163 16.05 6.39 19.69
CA LYS A 163 17.23 6.97 19.04
C LYS A 163 17.66 6.17 17.81
N ILE A 164 17.64 4.85 17.90
CA ILE A 164 17.97 3.94 16.80
C ILE A 164 16.87 3.97 15.76
N PHE A 165 15.60 3.86 16.18
CA PHE A 165 14.44 3.95 15.29
C PHE A 165 14.44 5.26 14.47
N ASN A 166 14.72 6.38 15.12
CA ASN A 166 14.78 7.70 14.50
C ASN A 166 15.89 7.79 13.45
N ARG A 167 17.09 7.30 13.76
CA ARG A 167 18.26 7.36 12.87
C ARG A 167 18.11 6.40 11.68
N ASP A 168 17.79 5.14 11.96
CA ASP A 168 17.91 4.04 11.01
C ASP A 168 16.65 3.81 10.18
N PHE A 169 15.49 4.25 10.69
CA PHE A 169 14.21 4.13 10.02
C PHE A 169 13.64 5.49 9.62
N ILE A 170 13.21 6.30 10.59
CA ILE A 170 12.37 7.48 10.29
C ILE A 170 13.12 8.47 9.39
N LYS A 171 14.31 8.92 9.81
CA LYS A 171 15.08 9.91 9.05
C LYS A 171 15.43 9.40 7.65
N LYS A 172 15.97 8.18 7.56
CA LYS A 172 16.32 7.54 6.29
C LYS A 172 15.14 7.51 5.32
N ASN A 173 13.98 7.03 5.77
CA ASN A 173 12.82 6.87 4.90
C ASN A 173 12.18 8.22 4.52
N VAL A 174 12.17 9.20 5.43
CA VAL A 174 11.75 10.58 5.12
C VAL A 174 12.65 11.22 4.07
N ASP A 175 13.97 11.04 4.17
CA ASP A 175 14.93 11.56 3.20
C ASP A 175 14.73 10.91 1.80
N ILE A 176 14.45 9.61 1.75
CA ILE A 176 14.14 8.89 0.50
C ILE A 176 12.84 9.41 -0.13
N ILE A 177 11.77 9.53 0.66
CA ILE A 177 10.46 9.98 0.16
C ILE A 177 10.55 11.39 -0.42
N ASN A 178 11.16 12.33 0.31
CA ASN A 178 11.36 13.71 -0.18
C ASN A 178 12.14 13.79 -1.50
N LYS A 179 13.01 12.81 -1.79
CA LYS A 179 13.85 12.80 -2.99
C LYS A 179 13.12 12.21 -4.21
N ILE A 180 12.23 11.24 -3.99
CA ILE A 180 11.71 10.38 -5.06
C ILE A 180 10.25 10.67 -5.39
N THR A 181 9.46 11.11 -4.41
CA THR A 181 8.00 11.22 -4.57
C THR A 181 7.54 12.67 -4.73
N GLU A 182 6.25 12.83 -5.01
CA GLU A 182 5.56 14.11 -5.09
C GLU A 182 5.36 14.80 -3.74
N ILE A 183 5.65 14.10 -2.63
CA ILE A 183 5.47 14.64 -1.29
C ILE A 183 6.59 15.63 -1.00
N GLN A 184 6.23 16.90 -0.86
CA GLN A 184 7.16 18.00 -0.62
C GLN A 184 7.23 18.36 0.86
N GLN A 185 8.44 18.73 1.27
CA GLN A 185 8.72 19.23 2.62
C GLN A 185 8.28 18.26 3.73
N LEU A 186 8.34 16.95 3.47
CA LEU A 186 8.04 15.94 4.47
C LEU A 186 9.03 16.06 5.63
N LYS A 187 8.51 16.37 6.81
CA LYS A 187 9.26 16.54 8.05
C LYS A 187 8.52 15.84 9.17
N TYR A 188 9.23 15.60 10.26
CA TYR A 188 8.63 15.07 11.47
C TYR A 188 9.23 15.70 12.72
N GLU A 189 8.44 15.75 13.78
CA GLU A 189 8.86 16.27 15.08
C GLU A 189 8.24 15.45 16.24
N VAL A 190 8.91 15.47 17.39
CA VAL A 190 8.39 14.86 18.62
C VAL A 190 7.48 15.86 19.32
N ILE A 191 6.18 15.62 19.30
CA ILE A 191 5.18 16.50 19.92
C ILE A 191 4.83 16.11 21.35
N GLU A 192 5.17 14.89 21.77
CA GLU A 192 4.90 14.42 23.12
C GLU A 192 6.02 13.50 23.64
N LYS A 193 6.28 13.58 24.94
CA LYS A 193 7.23 12.73 25.65
C LYS A 193 6.61 12.16 26.92
N VAL A 194 6.79 10.87 27.15
CA VAL A 194 6.45 10.18 28.39
C VAL A 194 7.73 9.72 29.07
N ALA A 195 7.92 10.09 30.34
CA ALA A 195 9.13 9.76 31.10
C ALA A 195 10.44 10.07 30.33
N ARG A 196 10.50 11.24 29.67
CA ARG A 196 11.60 11.72 28.81
C ARG A 196 11.81 10.93 27.51
N LYS A 197 11.04 9.88 27.24
CA LYS A 197 11.05 9.14 25.96
C LYS A 197 10.03 9.76 25.01
N ALA A 198 10.36 9.84 23.72
CA ALA A 198 9.41 10.28 22.69
C ALA A 198 8.23 9.28 22.64
N SER A 199 7.00 9.79 22.78
CA SER A 199 5.78 8.98 22.72
C SER A 199 4.99 9.22 21.43
N LYS A 200 4.99 10.46 20.94
CA LYS A 200 4.17 10.86 19.79
C LYS A 200 4.93 11.73 18.80
N LEU A 201 4.72 11.46 17.52
CA LEU A 201 5.31 12.16 16.40
C LEU A 201 4.24 12.90 15.62
N ARG A 202 4.60 14.05 15.05
CA ARG A 202 3.84 14.73 14.00
C ARG A 202 4.62 14.64 12.71
N PHE A 203 4.00 14.12 11.66
CA PHE A 203 4.49 14.24 10.29
C PHE A 203 3.80 15.44 9.65
N THR A 204 4.58 16.31 9.00
CA THR A 204 4.09 17.48 8.26
C THR A 204 4.59 17.41 6.83
N TYR A 205 3.75 17.76 5.86
CA TYR A 205 4.06 17.68 4.44
C TYR A 205 3.16 18.59 3.62
N SER A 206 3.48 18.69 2.34
CA SER A 206 2.67 19.33 1.31
C SER A 206 2.69 18.46 0.05
N VAL A 207 1.65 18.56 -0.77
CA VAL A 207 1.56 17.89 -2.08
C VAL A 207 1.34 18.98 -3.11
N SER A 208 2.09 18.96 -4.21
CA SER A 208 1.87 19.90 -5.32
C SER A 208 0.51 19.62 -5.98
N LYS A 209 -0.22 20.67 -6.35
CA LYS A 209 -1.47 20.50 -7.11
C LYS A 209 -1.24 19.82 -8.46
N ASP A 210 -0.10 20.04 -9.11
CA ASP A 210 0.20 19.46 -10.42
C ASP A 210 0.29 17.92 -10.40
N SER A 211 0.64 17.33 -9.25
CA SER A 211 0.60 15.87 -9.06
C SER A 211 -0.82 15.32 -8.80
N GLU A 212 -1.79 16.19 -8.52
CA GLU A 212 -3.22 15.85 -8.47
C GLU A 212 -3.85 15.95 -9.87
N VAL A 213 -3.28 16.70 -10.83
CA VAL A 213 -3.87 16.91 -12.18
C VAL A 213 -3.71 15.70 -13.11
N GLU A 214 -2.70 14.83 -12.89
CA GLU A 214 -2.67 13.50 -13.52
C GLU A 214 -3.87 12.62 -13.06
N GLU A 215 -4.53 12.98 -11.95
CA GLU A 215 -5.66 12.25 -11.38
C GLU A 215 -6.99 12.63 -12.08
N ASP A 216 -7.17 13.87 -12.57
CA ASP A 216 -8.39 14.34 -13.26
C ASP A 216 -8.54 13.78 -14.70
N PHE A 217 -7.44 13.43 -15.38
CA PHE A 217 -7.47 12.89 -16.75
C PHE A 217 -8.11 11.50 -16.84
N ILE A 218 -8.22 10.76 -15.73
CA ILE A 218 -8.84 9.43 -15.70
C ILE A 218 -10.37 9.54 -15.55
N ASP A 219 -10.84 10.55 -14.81
CA ASP A 219 -12.28 10.77 -14.57
C ASP A 219 -12.99 11.32 -15.81
N GLU A 220 -12.35 12.21 -16.60
CA GLU A 220 -12.92 12.70 -17.87
C GLU A 220 -13.14 11.61 -18.93
N VAL A 221 -12.31 10.55 -18.93
CA VAL A 221 -12.44 9.43 -19.88
C VAL A 221 -13.63 8.51 -19.52
N GLN A 222 -14.08 8.51 -18.26
CA GLN A 222 -15.25 7.75 -17.83
C GLN A 222 -16.57 8.47 -18.12
N GLU A 223 -16.60 9.80 -18.09
CA GLU A 223 -17.81 10.57 -18.44
C GLU A 223 -18.09 10.61 -19.94
N GLN A 224 -17.08 10.43 -20.81
CA GLN A 224 -17.27 10.41 -22.26
C GLN A 224 -17.76 9.07 -22.83
N ASN A 225 -17.89 8.03 -22.01
CA ASN A 225 -18.34 6.68 -22.42
C ASN A 225 -19.65 6.23 -21.74
N GLN A 226 -20.46 7.16 -21.22
CA GLN A 226 -21.84 6.91 -20.80
C GLN A 226 -22.87 7.51 -21.76
#